data_AF-A0A942NVT5-F1
#
_entry.id   AF-A0A942NVT5-F1
#
_cell.length_a   1.000
_cell.length_b   1.000
_cell.length_c   1.000
_cell.angle_alpha   90.00
_cell.angle_beta   90.00
_cell.angle_gamma   90.00
#
_symmetry.space_group_name_H-M   'P 1'
#
loop_
_entity.id
_entity.type
_entity.pdbx_description
1 polymer ?
#
loop_
_entity_poly.entity_id
_entity_poly.type
_entity_poly.pdbx_seq_one_letter_code
_entity_poly.pdbx_strand_id
1 'polypeptide(L)'
;MKRLVFLVLLTALLPGCAGDPPVQPPPPPPTIVNLQIETSADLNADINGNGAPVMLRIYELREQSNFNSADFFAIFNDEKATLAADLARKQELLLQPGESKSLTLNPADDVQAIGLFAGFRQL
;
A
#
# COMPACT_ATOMS: atom_id res chain seq x y z
N MET A 1 79.20 8.52 -33.72
CA MET A 1 78.02 9.41 -33.73
C MET A 1 76.75 8.60 -33.45
N LYS A 2 76.35 8.43 -32.19
CA LYS A 2 74.99 7.97 -31.83
C LYS A 2 74.64 8.61 -30.47
N ARG A 3 73.84 9.68 -30.51
CA ARG A 3 73.34 10.35 -29.30
C ARG A 3 72.14 9.55 -28.79
N LEU A 4 72.31 8.86 -27.67
CA LEU A 4 71.25 8.12 -27.00
C LEU A 4 70.50 9.11 -26.10
N VAL A 5 69.34 9.60 -26.58
CA VAL A 5 68.47 10.48 -25.81
C VAL A 5 67.60 9.60 -24.91
N PHE A 6 67.93 9.53 -23.62
CA PHE A 6 67.09 8.91 -22.60
C PHE A 6 65.93 9.85 -22.28
N LEU A 7 64.75 9.56 -22.82
CA LEU A 7 63.51 10.25 -22.48
C LEU A 7 63.00 9.69 -21.13
N VAL A 8 63.31 10.38 -20.04
CA VAL A 8 62.77 10.07 -18.71
C VAL A 8 61.30 10.49 -18.69
N LEU A 9 60.40 9.53 -18.85
CA LEU A 9 58.96 9.74 -18.71
C LEU A 9 58.61 9.71 -17.22
N LEU A 10 58.55 10.88 -16.59
CA LEU A 10 58.16 11.06 -15.20
C LEU A 10 56.64 10.89 -15.08
N THR A 11 56.17 9.65 -14.86
CA THR A 11 54.78 9.37 -14.50
C THR A 11 54.49 9.93 -13.11
N ALA A 12 53.82 11.08 -13.05
CA ALA A 12 53.26 11.63 -11.83
C ALA A 12 52.09 10.75 -11.37
N LEU A 13 52.29 9.95 -10.30
CA LEU A 13 51.19 9.29 -9.61
C LEU A 13 50.40 10.35 -8.85
N LEU A 14 49.19 10.66 -9.31
CA LEU A 14 48.21 11.42 -8.53
C LEU A 14 47.68 10.51 -7.41
N PRO A 15 47.82 10.86 -6.12
CA PRO A 15 47.09 10.19 -5.06
C PRO A 15 45.60 10.54 -5.22
N GLY A 16 44.82 9.64 -5.79
CA GLY A 16 43.38 9.72 -5.76
C GLY A 16 42.91 9.49 -4.33
N CYS A 17 42.33 10.50 -3.69
CA CYS A 17 41.62 10.33 -2.43
C CYS A 17 40.40 9.43 -2.69
N ALA A 18 40.51 8.15 -2.34
CA ALA A 18 39.34 7.29 -2.19
C ALA A 18 38.58 7.80 -0.96
N GLY A 19 37.58 8.65 -1.18
CA GLY A 19 36.60 8.98 -0.14
C GLY A 19 35.82 7.73 0.24
N ASP A 20 35.43 7.62 1.50
CA ASP A 20 34.61 6.51 1.98
C ASP A 20 33.34 6.36 1.12
N PRO A 21 32.88 5.12 0.86
CA PRO A 21 31.63 4.91 0.15
C PRO A 21 30.50 5.68 0.86
N PRO A 22 29.58 6.30 0.10
CA PRO A 22 28.46 6.99 0.71
C PRO A 22 27.69 6.02 1.61
N VAL A 23 27.60 6.37 2.90
CA VAL A 23 26.80 5.63 3.89
C VAL A 23 25.35 5.69 3.44
N GLN A 24 24.80 4.55 3.00
CA GLN A 24 23.39 4.48 2.67
C GLN A 24 22.58 4.72 3.95
N PRO A 25 21.61 5.65 3.95
CA PRO A 25 20.74 5.83 5.09
C PRO A 25 19.95 4.52 5.35
N PRO A 26 19.64 4.22 6.62
CA PRO A 26 18.84 3.04 6.95
C PRO A 26 17.47 3.10 6.25
N PRO A 27 16.87 1.94 5.92
CA PRO A 27 15.53 1.90 5.35
C PRO A 27 14.53 2.66 6.23
N PRO A 28 13.51 3.30 5.65
CA PRO A 28 12.45 3.91 6.43
C PRO A 28 11.73 2.86 7.28
N PRO A 29 11.15 3.25 8.43
CA PRO A 29 10.36 2.34 9.25
C PRO A 29 9.11 1.88 8.47
N PRO A 30 8.56 0.69 8.78
CA PRO A 30 7.34 0.18 8.15
C PRO A 30 6.13 1.10 8.41
N THR A 31 5.20 1.13 7.46
CA THR A 31 3.92 1.84 7.62
C THR A 31 3.00 1.08 8.56
N ILE A 32 2.36 1.80 9.49
CA ILE A 32 1.36 1.26 10.42
C ILE A 32 0.06 2.05 10.25
N VAL A 33 -1.05 1.36 10.00
CA VAL A 33 -2.38 1.98 9.86
C VAL A 33 -3.26 1.49 11.00
N ASN A 34 -3.68 2.40 11.89
CA ASN A 34 -4.65 2.10 12.93
C ASN A 34 -6.04 2.52 12.47
N LEU A 35 -6.95 1.56 12.38
CA LEU A 35 -8.33 1.76 12.00
C LEU A 35 -9.24 1.65 13.22
N GLN A 36 -10.09 2.65 13.38
CA GLN A 36 -11.19 2.66 14.32
C GLN A 36 -12.49 2.70 13.52
N ILE A 37 -13.31 1.68 13.64
CA ILE A 37 -14.58 1.53 12.93
C ILE A 37 -15.69 1.65 13.95
N GLU A 38 -16.60 2.59 13.73
CA GLU A 38 -17.80 2.79 14.53
C GLU A 38 -19.01 2.70 13.61
N THR A 39 -20.04 1.99 14.06
CA THR A 39 -21.27 1.81 13.28
C THR A 39 -22.46 2.36 14.05
N SER A 40 -23.44 2.87 13.32
CA SER A 40 -24.70 3.33 13.91
C SER A 40 -25.62 2.16 14.24
N ALA A 41 -26.62 2.39 15.10
CA ALA A 41 -27.62 1.37 15.46
C ALA A 41 -28.56 1.02 14.28
N ASP A 42 -28.69 1.92 13.31
CA ASP A 42 -29.46 1.76 12.08
C ASP A 42 -28.58 1.36 10.87
N LEU A 43 -27.36 0.89 11.12
CA LEU A 43 -26.46 0.38 10.07
C LEU A 43 -27.23 -0.59 9.16
N ASN A 44 -27.17 -0.34 7.86
CA ASN A 44 -27.80 -1.21 6.84
C ASN A 44 -29.26 -1.55 7.19
N ALA A 45 -30.03 -0.59 7.70
CA ALA A 45 -31.38 -0.82 8.20
C ALA A 45 -32.40 -1.23 7.12
N ASP A 46 -33.46 -1.93 7.55
CA ASP A 46 -34.58 -2.32 6.69
C ASP A 46 -35.59 -1.19 6.50
N ILE A 47 -36.66 -1.45 5.76
CA ILE A 47 -37.73 -0.46 5.53
C ILE A 47 -38.42 -0.03 6.83
N ASN A 48 -38.27 -0.79 7.91
CA ASN A 48 -38.81 -0.49 9.24
C ASN A 48 -37.76 0.19 10.14
N GLY A 49 -36.55 0.44 9.66
CA GLY A 49 -35.46 1.03 10.43
C GLY A 49 -34.66 0.03 11.30
N ASN A 50 -34.91 -1.28 11.18
CA ASN A 50 -34.15 -2.27 11.94
C ASN A 50 -32.76 -2.44 11.34
N GLY A 51 -31.72 -2.05 12.08
CA GLY A 51 -30.32 -2.23 11.68
C GLY A 51 -29.99 -3.69 11.38
N ALA A 52 -29.11 -3.90 10.40
CA ALA A 52 -28.63 -5.21 10.00
C ALA A 52 -27.09 -5.20 9.83
N PRO A 53 -26.43 -6.36 9.91
CA PRO A 53 -24.99 -6.42 9.68
C PRO A 53 -24.58 -5.96 8.28
N VAL A 54 -23.36 -5.44 8.15
CA VAL A 54 -22.72 -5.13 6.86
C VAL A 54 -21.40 -5.86 6.74
N MET A 55 -21.14 -6.43 5.56
CA MET A 55 -19.81 -6.91 5.20
C MET A 55 -18.96 -5.72 4.78
N LEU A 56 -17.89 -5.43 5.52
CA LEU A 56 -16.83 -4.51 5.13
C LEU A 56 -15.65 -5.31 4.58
N ARG A 57 -15.26 -5.03 3.34
CA ARG A 57 -14.00 -5.48 2.76
C ARG A 57 -12.97 -4.35 2.87
N ILE A 58 -11.81 -4.67 3.41
CA ILE A 58 -10.66 -3.79 3.49
C ILE A 58 -9.61 -4.32 2.51
N TYR A 59 -9.21 -3.48 1.56
CA TYR A 59 -8.23 -3.82 0.54
C TYR A 59 -6.94 -3.05 0.79
N GLU A 60 -5.82 -3.76 0.88
CA GLU A 60 -4.49 -3.17 0.70
C GLU A 60 -4.19 -3.20 -0.80
N LEU A 61 -3.95 -2.01 -1.38
CA LEU A 61 -3.85 -1.80 -2.83
C LEU A 61 -2.46 -1.26 -3.21
N ARG A 62 -1.84 -1.87 -4.22
CA ARG A 62 -0.62 -1.34 -4.88
C ARG A 62 -0.93 -0.13 -5.75
N GLU A 63 -2.12 -0.11 -6.35
CA GLU A 63 -2.63 0.99 -7.16
C GLU A 63 -4.13 1.17 -6.89
N GLN A 64 -4.63 2.41 -6.91
CA GLN A 64 -6.03 2.71 -6.54
C GLN A 64 -6.95 2.92 -7.76
N SER A 65 -6.42 2.91 -8.98
CA SER A 65 -7.13 3.33 -10.19
C SER A 65 -8.29 2.40 -10.54
N ASN A 66 -8.10 1.08 -10.53
CA ASN A 66 -9.18 0.13 -10.80
C ASN A 66 -10.22 0.14 -9.69
N PHE A 67 -9.80 0.28 -8.42
CA PHE A 67 -10.73 0.39 -7.29
C PHE A 67 -11.65 1.62 -7.41
N ASN A 68 -11.08 2.78 -7.76
CA ASN A 68 -11.84 4.04 -7.86
C ASN A 68 -12.73 4.14 -9.11
N SER A 69 -12.42 3.38 -10.16
CA SER A 69 -13.15 3.44 -11.44
C SER A 69 -14.16 2.30 -11.63
N ALA A 70 -14.01 1.20 -10.90
CA ALA A 70 -14.95 0.09 -10.95
C ALA A 70 -16.30 0.47 -10.35
N ASP A 71 -17.38 -0.05 -10.94
CA ASP A 71 -18.69 -0.01 -10.31
C ASP A 71 -18.75 -0.97 -9.11
N PHE A 72 -19.80 -0.81 -8.29
CA PHE A 72 -20.00 -1.64 -7.11
C PHE A 72 -20.05 -3.15 -7.45
N PHE A 73 -20.74 -3.53 -8.52
CA PHE A 73 -20.99 -4.92 -8.85
C PHE A 73 -19.74 -5.63 -9.40
N ALA A 74 -18.86 -4.92 -10.08
CA ALA A 74 -17.58 -5.42 -10.52
C ALA A 74 -16.74 -5.87 -9.30
N ILE A 75 -16.61 -5.00 -8.29
CA ILE A 75 -15.89 -5.35 -7.05
C ILE A 75 -16.65 -6.40 -6.24
N PHE A 76 -17.99 -6.31 -6.16
CA PHE A 76 -18.78 -7.23 -5.33
C PHE A 76 -18.74 -8.67 -5.84
N ASN A 77 -18.89 -8.85 -7.16
CA ASN A 77 -19.02 -10.16 -7.79
C ASN A 77 -17.68 -10.79 -8.15
N ASP A 78 -16.68 -10.00 -8.55
CA ASP A 78 -15.37 -10.50 -8.98
C ASP A 78 -14.25 -9.50 -8.68
N GLU A 79 -13.94 -9.27 -7.39
CA GLU A 79 -12.86 -8.36 -7.01
C GLU A 79 -11.49 -8.78 -7.57
N LYS A 80 -11.30 -10.08 -7.82
CA LYS A 80 -10.01 -10.61 -8.28
C LYS A 80 -9.77 -10.24 -9.74
N ALA A 81 -10.78 -10.37 -10.60
CA ALA A 81 -10.66 -9.90 -11.97
C ALA A 81 -10.64 -8.37 -12.03
N THR A 82 -11.46 -7.70 -11.22
CA THR A 82 -11.60 -6.24 -11.24
C THR A 82 -10.37 -5.50 -10.75
N LEU A 83 -9.76 -5.94 -9.64
CA LEU A 83 -8.59 -5.28 -9.04
C LEU A 83 -7.27 -5.89 -9.51
N ALA A 84 -7.28 -7.15 -9.97
CA ALA A 84 -6.13 -7.83 -10.57
C ALA A 84 -4.81 -7.63 -9.80
N ALA A 85 -3.79 -7.04 -10.44
CA ALA A 85 -2.47 -6.83 -9.87
C ALA A 85 -2.44 -5.75 -8.78
N ASP A 86 -3.45 -4.88 -8.76
CA ASP A 86 -3.57 -3.79 -7.79
C ASP A 86 -3.86 -4.34 -6.40
N LEU A 87 -4.53 -5.49 -6.29
CA LEU A 87 -4.84 -6.10 -5.01
C LEU A 87 -3.60 -6.75 -4.37
N ALA A 88 -3.16 -6.22 -3.22
CA ALA A 88 -2.12 -6.83 -2.41
C ALA A 88 -2.69 -7.78 -1.36
N ARG A 89 -3.71 -7.32 -0.62
CA ARG A 89 -4.38 -8.10 0.44
C ARG A 89 -5.84 -7.69 0.56
N LYS A 90 -6.69 -8.65 0.95
CA LYS A 90 -8.07 -8.43 1.36
C LYS A 90 -8.27 -8.92 2.80
N GLN A 91 -9.02 -8.15 3.58
CA GLN A 91 -9.62 -8.58 4.84
C GLN A 91 -11.13 -8.33 4.80
N GLU A 92 -11.91 -9.23 5.38
CA GLU A 92 -13.37 -9.09 5.48
C GLU A 92 -13.78 -9.04 6.95
N LEU A 93 -14.67 -8.10 7.27
CA LEU A 93 -15.23 -7.90 8.61
C LEU A 93 -16.75 -7.86 8.48
N LEU A 94 -17.44 -8.68 9.26
CA LEU A 94 -18.87 -8.52 9.46
C LEU A 94 -19.10 -7.56 10.62
N LEU A 95 -19.61 -6.37 10.33
CA LEU A 95 -19.88 -5.33 11.31
C LEU A 95 -21.35 -5.42 11.77
N GLN A 96 -21.56 -5.41 13.09
CA GLN A 96 -22.89 -5.36 13.71
C GLN A 96 -23.35 -3.91 13.89
N PRO A 97 -24.66 -3.61 13.87
CA PRO A 97 -25.15 -2.29 14.24
C PRO A 97 -24.73 -1.88 15.66
N GLY A 98 -24.24 -0.65 15.82
CA GLY A 98 -23.74 -0.12 17.11
C GLY A 98 -22.39 -0.67 17.57
N GLU A 99 -21.69 -1.45 16.75
CA GLU A 99 -20.36 -1.99 17.05
C GLU A 99 -19.28 -0.90 16.92
N SER A 100 -18.30 -0.97 17.83
CA SER A 100 -16.99 -0.33 17.70
C SER A 100 -15.90 -1.40 17.59
N LYS A 101 -15.04 -1.29 16.58
CA LYS A 101 -13.95 -2.24 16.33
C LYS A 101 -12.65 -1.48 16.04
N SER A 102 -11.57 -1.91 16.68
CA SER A 102 -10.21 -1.45 16.39
C SER A 102 -9.43 -2.54 15.66
N LEU A 103 -8.63 -2.15 14.68
CA LEU A 103 -7.63 -3.03 14.08
C LEU A 103 -6.39 -2.25 13.64
N THR A 104 -5.25 -2.91 13.65
CA THR A 104 -3.99 -2.38 13.12
C THR A 104 -3.65 -3.17 11.87
N LEU A 105 -3.40 -2.45 10.78
CA LEU A 105 -2.85 -3.00 9.55
C LEU A 105 -1.35 -2.70 9.49
N ASN A 106 -0.61 -3.65 8.92
CA ASN A 106 0.81 -3.53 8.63
C ASN A 106 0.97 -3.80 7.13
N PRO A 107 0.68 -2.81 6.27
CA PRO A 107 0.81 -2.97 4.83
C PRO A 107 2.27 -3.23 4.45
N ALA A 108 2.46 -3.97 3.36
CA ALA A 108 3.78 -4.11 2.75
C ALA A 108 4.23 -2.78 2.11
N ASP A 109 5.54 -2.62 1.89
CA ASP A 109 6.11 -1.37 1.38
C ASP A 109 5.62 -0.98 -0.04
N ASP A 110 5.10 -1.94 -0.81
CA ASP A 110 4.54 -1.74 -2.14
C ASP A 110 3.04 -1.36 -2.13
N VAL A 111 2.40 -1.32 -0.95
CA VAL A 111 1.01 -0.89 -0.79
C VAL A 111 0.94 0.63 -0.75
N GLN A 112 0.17 1.23 -1.65
CA GLN A 112 0.00 2.67 -1.77
C GLN A 112 -1.32 3.18 -1.20
N ALA A 113 -2.35 2.32 -1.09
CA ALA A 113 -3.67 2.73 -0.63
C ALA A 113 -4.39 1.64 0.19
N ILE A 114 -5.32 2.10 1.04
CA ILE A 114 -6.28 1.24 1.75
C ILE A 114 -7.68 1.55 1.23
N GLY A 115 -8.30 0.59 0.55
CA GLY A 115 -9.68 0.69 0.04
C GLY A 115 -10.69 0.10 1.02
N LEU A 116 -11.79 0.80 1.26
CA LEU A 116 -12.89 0.33 2.10
C LEU A 116 -14.14 0.14 1.23
N PHE A 117 -14.72 -1.06 1.27
CA PHE A 117 -15.89 -1.42 0.47
C PHE A 117 -16.95 -2.07 1.35
N ALA A 118 -18.13 -1.47 1.45
CA ALA A 118 -19.21 -1.94 2.32
C ALA A 118 -20.41 -2.41 1.48
N GLY A 119 -20.84 -3.65 1.70
CA GLY A 119 -21.99 -4.25 1.04
C GLY A 119 -23.32 -3.83 1.67
N PHE A 120 -23.71 -2.56 1.53
CA PHE A 120 -25.04 -2.09 1.95
C PHE A 120 -26.14 -2.67 1.06
N ARG A 121 -27.35 -2.86 1.62
CA ARG A 121 -28.49 -3.36 0.84
C ARG A 121 -28.97 -2.37 -0.23
N GLN A 122 -28.85 -1.08 0.05
CA GLN A 122 -29.28 0.03 -0.80
C GLN A 122 -28.03 0.79 -1.23
N LEU A 123 -27.78 0.85 -2.54
CA LEU A 123 -26.64 1.49 -3.19
C LEU A 123 -27.03 2.83 -3.80
#